data_AF-A0A2S5CZT2-F1
#
_entry.id   AF-A0A2S5CZT2-F1
#
_cell.length_a   1.000
_cell.length_b   1.000
_cell.length_c   1.000
_cell.angle_alpha   90.00
_cell.angle_beta   90.00
_cell.angle_gamma   90.00
#
_symmetry.space_group_name_H-M   'P 1'
#
loop_
_entity.id
_entity.type
_entity.pdbx_description
1 polymer ?
#
loop_
_entity_poly.entity_id
_entity_poly.type
_entity_poly.pdbx_seq_one_letter_code
_entity_poly.pdbx_strand_id
1 'polypeptide(L)' 'MVKVLATSMIIISLLLWVPNIVFQKASFFWIFTFVFSAVGIALSVYVKSKILIIGNILTFFSFFILMFLGYLFVFLTK' A
#
# COMPACT_ATOMS: atom_id res chain seq x y z
N MET A 1 9.63 9.90 -16.82
CA MET A 1 10.23 8.64 -16.34
C MET A 1 10.03 8.42 -14.84
N VAL A 2 10.55 9.27 -13.95
CA VAL A 2 10.45 9.06 -12.48
C VAL A 2 9.01 8.99 -11.95
N LYS A 3 8.07 9.77 -12.49
CA LYS A 3 6.64 9.69 -12.13
C LYS A 3 6.07 8.29 -12.38
N VAL A 4 6.42 7.66 -13.51
CA VAL A 4 5.97 6.31 -13.86
C VAL A 4 6.52 5.29 -12.87
N LEU A 5 7.79 5.45 -12.47
CA LEU A 5 8.41 4.59 -11.46
C LEU A 5 7.75 4.75 -10.07
N ALA A 6 7.45 5.98 -9.65
CA ALA A 6 6.71 6.24 -8.42
C ALA A 6 5.28 5.66 -8.46
N THR A 7 4.62 5.72 -9.61
CA THR A 7 3.30 5.09 -9.81
C THR A 7 3.40 3.56 -9.78
N SER A 8 4.45 2.97 -10.37
CA SER A 8 4.60 1.52 -10.34
C SER A 8 4.85 0.99 -8.94
N MET A 9 5.51 1.76 -8.05
CA MET A 9 5.62 1.40 -6.62
C MET A 9 4.26 1.27 -5.94
N ILE A 10 3.31 2.16 -6.25
CA ILE A 10 1.92 2.07 -5.75
C ILE A 10 1.25 0.79 -6.27
N ILE A 11 1.34 0.54 -7.58
CA ILE A 11 0.70 -0.62 -8.21
C ILE A 11 1.26 -1.93 -7.64
N ILE A 12 2.58 -2.06 -7.54
CA ILE A 12 3.24 -3.23 -6.95
C ILE A 12 2.77 -3.41 -5.50
N SER A 13 2.72 -2.32 -4.72
CA SER A 13 2.28 -2.38 -3.33
C SER A 13 0.83 -2.87 -3.19
N LEU A 14 -0.07 -2.47 -4.10
CA LEU A 14 -1.43 -2.99 -4.13
C LEU A 14 -1.48 -4.48 -4.54
N LEU A 15 -0.67 -4.90 -5.50
CA LEU A 15 -0.63 -6.28 -5.97
C LEU A 15 -0.09 -7.26 -4.91
N LEU A 16 0.78 -6.80 -4.01
CA LEU A 16 1.28 -7.62 -2.90
C LEU A 16 0.20 -8.07 -1.92
N TRP A 17 -0.96 -7.40 -1.91
CA TRP A 17 -2.12 -7.79 -1.12
C TRP A 17 -2.98 -8.89 -1.75
N VAL A 18 -2.80 -9.19 -3.04
CA VAL A 18 -3.64 -10.16 -3.78
C VAL A 18 -3.70 -11.55 -3.10
N PRO A 19 -2.59 -12.15 -2.62
CA PRO A 19 -2.65 -13.41 -1.87
C PRO A 19 -3.60 -13.38 -0.67
N ASN A 20 -3.58 -12.27 0.07
CA ASN A 20 -4.31 -12.12 1.32
C ASN A 20 -5.79 -11.77 1.08
N ILE A 21 -6.08 -10.87 0.13
CA ILE A 21 -7.44 -10.35 -0.11
C ILE A 21 -8.22 -11.22 -1.11
N VAL A 22 -7.60 -11.66 -2.20
CA VAL A 22 -8.30 -12.39 -3.28
C VAL A 22 -8.29 -13.89 -3.01
N PHE A 23 -7.10 -14.43 -2.72
CA PHE A 23 -6.93 -15.87 -2.51
C PHE A 23 -7.18 -16.31 -1.06
N GLN A 24 -7.42 -15.36 -0.14
CA GLN A 24 -7.65 -15.61 1.28
C GLN A 24 -6.54 -16.47 1.92
N LYS A 25 -5.32 -16.39 1.37
CA LYS A 25 -4.15 -17.12 1.85
C LYS A 25 -3.27 -16.15 2.63
N ALA A 26 -3.07 -16.46 3.91
CA ALA A 26 -2.14 -15.72 4.75
C ALA A 26 -0.72 -15.79 4.15
N SER A 27 -0.31 -14.71 3.49
CA SER A 27 1.02 -14.54 2.91
C SER A 27 1.71 -13.35 3.58
N PHE A 28 3.03 -13.41 3.67
CA PHE A 28 3.86 -12.30 4.16
C PHE A 28 4.25 -11.32 3.05
N PHE A 29 3.78 -11.51 1.82
CA PHE A 29 4.14 -10.65 0.68
C PHE A 29 3.74 -9.19 0.90
N TRP A 30 2.68 -8.92 1.65
CA TRP A 30 2.30 -7.55 2.00
C TRP A 30 3.40 -6.80 2.77
N ILE A 31 4.36 -7.45 3.44
CA ILE A 31 5.47 -6.75 4.13
C ILE A 31 6.32 -5.93 3.14
N PHE A 32 6.45 -6.40 1.90
CA PHE A 32 7.19 -5.67 0.87
C PHE A 32 6.54 -4.33 0.48
N THR A 33 5.26 -4.10 0.84
CA THR A 33 4.63 -2.79 0.66
C THR A 33 5.38 -1.69 1.39
N PHE A 34 5.93 -1.94 2.58
CA PHE A 34 6.75 -0.93 3.27
C PHE A 34 7.97 -0.53 2.45
N VAL A 35 8.63 -1.49 1.81
CA VAL A 35 9.83 -1.25 1.00
C VAL A 35 9.47 -0.48 -0.28
N PHE A 36 8.52 -1.00 -1.06
CA PHE A 36 8.13 -0.38 -2.33
C PHE A 36 7.49 0.99 -2.11
N SER A 37 6.58 1.13 -1.14
CA SER A 37 5.98 2.42 -0.83
C SER A 37 6.98 3.42 -0.27
N ALA A 38 7.95 3.03 0.57
CA ALA A 38 8.99 3.96 1.04
C ALA A 38 9.84 4.50 -0.13
N VAL A 39 10.26 3.62 -1.05
CA VAL A 39 10.94 4.02 -2.29
C VAL A 39 10.04 4.94 -3.12
N GLY A 40 8.77 4.59 -3.25
CA GLY A 40 7.78 5.40 -3.96
C GLY A 40 7.57 6.78 -3.36
N ILE A 41 7.57 6.92 -2.02
CA ILE A 41 7.51 8.21 -1.33
C ILE A 41 8.74 9.04 -1.70
N ALA A 42 9.95 8.49 -1.61
CA ALA A 42 11.18 9.20 -1.94
C ALA A 42 11.17 9.71 -3.40
N LEU A 43 10.79 8.85 -4.35
CA LEU A 43 10.66 9.22 -5.76
C LEU A 43 9.57 10.29 -5.97
N SER A 44 8.47 10.22 -5.22
CA SER A 44 7.36 11.17 -5.31
C SER A 44 7.73 12.56 -4.78
N VAL A 45 8.52 12.61 -3.71
CA VAL A 45 9.11 13.84 -3.16
C VAL A 45 10.08 14.46 -4.17
N TYR A 46 10.94 13.66 -4.80
CA TYR A 46 11.87 14.13 -5.83
C TYR A 46 11.16 14.82 -7.00
N VAL A 47 10.03 14.26 -7.47
CA VAL A 47 9.21 14.87 -8.54
C VAL A 47 8.16 15.89 -8.04
N LYS A 48 8.17 16.21 -6.73
CA LYS A 48 7.29 17.17 -6.06
C LYS A 48 5.79 16.94 -6.31
N SER A 49 5.38 15.68 -6.52
CA SER A 49 3.98 15.36 -6.81
C SER A 49 3.23 14.99 -5.53
N LYS A 50 2.41 15.92 -5.03
CA LYS A 50 1.58 15.69 -3.82
C LYS A 50 0.69 14.45 -3.94
N ILE A 51 0.10 14.22 -5.12
CA ILE A 51 -0.76 13.06 -5.39
C ILE A 51 0.02 11.75 -5.21
N LEU A 52 1.22 11.65 -5.79
CA LEU A 52 2.04 10.45 -5.69
C LEU A 52 2.60 10.24 -4.28
N ILE A 53 2.92 11.33 -3.57
CA ILE A 53 3.33 11.27 -2.16
C ILE A 53 2.20 10.66 -1.33
N ILE A 54 0.99 11.21 -1.45
CA ILE A 54 -0.19 10.73 -0.70
C ILE A 54 -0.49 9.27 -1.06
N GLY A 55 -0.47 8.90 -2.34
CA GLY A 55 -0.72 7.52 -2.78
C GLY A 55 0.29 6.52 -2.23
N ASN A 56 1.58 6.88 -2.22
CA ASN A 56 2.61 6.01 -1.64
C ASN A 56 2.54 5.96 -0.09
N ILE A 57 2.17 7.05 0.59
CA ILE A 57 1.90 7.04 2.03
C ILE A 57 0.71 6.13 2.37
N LEU A 58 -0.39 6.23 1.62
CA LEU A 58 -1.58 5.39 1.85
C LEU A 58 -1.26 3.91 1.67
N THR A 59 -0.48 3.55 0.65
CA THR A 59 -0.06 2.16 0.45
C THR A 59 0.95 1.70 1.51
N PHE A 60 1.83 2.57 2.00
CA PHE A 60 2.72 2.26 3.12
C PHE A 60 1.94 1.92 4.40
N PHE A 61 0.91 2.70 4.71
CA PHE A 61 0.06 2.46 5.89
C PHE A 61 -1.08 1.47 5.64
N SER A 62 -1.14 0.84 4.47
CA SER A 62 -2.26 -0.04 4.06
C SER A 62 -2.52 -1.17 5.05
N PHE A 63 -1.48 -1.76 5.64
CA PHE A 63 -1.63 -2.81 6.65
C PHE A 63 -2.46 -2.32 7.85
N PHE A 64 -2.09 -1.19 8.43
CA PHE A 64 -2.78 -0.64 9.61
C PHE A 64 -4.21 -0.26 9.26
N ILE A 65 -4.43 0.33 8.09
CA ILE A 65 -5.76 0.70 7.60
C ILE A 65 -6.64 -0.54 7.46
N LEU A 66 -6.17 -1.58 6.76
CA LEU A 66 -6.93 -2.80 6.52
C LEU A 66 -7.22 -3.56 7.81
N MET A 67 -6.25 -3.65 8.73
CA MET A 67 -6.46 -4.30 10.03
C MET A 67 -7.50 -3.54 10.87
N PHE A 68 -7.40 -2.22 10.95
CA PHE A 68 -8.37 -1.39 11.66
C PHE A 68 -9.78 -1.57 11.09
N LEU A 69 -9.93 -1.49 9.77
CA LEU A 69 -11.23 -1.66 9.11
C LEU A 69 -11.80 -3.07 9.32
N GLY A 70 -10.95 -4.10 9.27
CA GLY A 70 -11.35 -5.48 9.55
C GLY A 70 -11.92 -5.65 10.96
N TYR A 71 -11.24 -5.15 11.99
CA TYR A 71 -11.73 -5.21 13.36
C TYR A 71 -12.97 -4.35 13.58
N LEU A 72 -13.02 -3.15 12.99
CA LEU A 72 -14.19 -2.28 13.07
C LEU A 72 -15.42 -2.96 12.47
N PHE A 73 -15.28 -3.62 11.32
CA PHE A 73 -16.37 -4.36 10.70
C PHE A 73 -16.88 -5.49 11.60
N VAL A 74 -15.98 -6.27 12.21
CA VAL A 74 -16.36 -7.33 13.17
C VAL A 74 -17.06 -6.77 14.41
N PHE A 75 -16.63 -5.61 14.91
CA PHE A 75 -17.28 -4.95 16.05
C PHE A 75 -18.69 -4.44 15.73
N LEU A 76 -18.91 -3.91 14.53
CA LEU A 76 -20.20 -3.36 14.12
C LEU A 76 -21.23 -4.42 13.68
N THR A 77 -20.78 -5.64 13.37
CA THR A 77 -21.62 -6.74 12.89
C THR A 77 -21.91 -7.81 13.95
N LYS A 78 -21.26 -7.72 15.10
CA LYS A 78 -21.56 -8.51 16.30
C LYS A 78 -22.41 -7.70 17.27
#